data_AF-A0A7V9NIC0-F1
#
_entry.id   AF-A0A7V9NIC0-F1
#
_cell.length_a   1.000
_cell.length_b   1.000
_cell.length_c   1.000
_cell.angle_alpha   90.00
_cell.angle_beta   90.00
_cell.angle_gamma   90.00
#
_symmetry.space_group_name_H-M   'P 1'
#
loop_
_entity.id
_entity.type
_entity.pdbx_description
1 polymer ?
#
loop_
_entity_poly.entity_id
_entity_poly.type
_entity_poly.pdbx_seq_one_letter_code
_entity_poly.pdbx_strand_id
1 'polypeptide(L)'
;RLDPARSYVLASNHQSIYDIPVLFSALPLQLRIVAKASLGSFPILGWHLRRTGHLLVDRSNPGAGIVEKMRRLVSESHSLIVFPEGTRSVDGRVGRFKKGSFLVAIDAGLPVVPVSVSGSRHVMRKGRLVVCPGDVRVVVHEPIPSTGVDRADVIAFANHVSDIVRRGVDAHAGASAPHGAPAAEMQ
;
A
#
# COMPACT_ATOMS: atom_id res chain seq x y z
N ARG A 1 -5.27 3.95 16.57
CA ARG A 1 -5.37 5.28 15.89
C ARG A 1 -3.95 5.73 15.55
N LEU A 2 -3.66 6.11 14.31
CA LEU A 2 -2.30 6.54 13.90
C LEU A 2 -2.05 7.98 14.36
N ASP A 3 -0.82 8.26 14.80
CA ASP A 3 -0.37 9.58 15.25
C ASP A 3 0.17 10.39 14.06
N PRO A 4 -0.45 11.51 13.65
CA PRO A 4 0.02 12.31 12.53
C PRO A 4 1.41 12.92 12.70
N ALA A 5 1.92 13.02 13.94
CA ALA A 5 3.27 13.51 14.22
C ALA A 5 4.35 12.40 14.08
N ARG A 6 3.94 11.15 13.82
CA ARG A 6 4.85 10.02 13.61
C ARG A 6 4.85 9.57 12.16
N SER A 7 6.00 9.04 11.75
CA SER A 7 6.19 8.46 10.43
C SER A 7 6.03 6.95 10.46
N TYR A 8 5.32 6.41 9.47
CA TYR A 8 5.04 4.98 9.34
C TYR A 8 5.38 4.50 7.93
N VAL A 9 5.61 3.19 7.78
CA VAL A 9 5.57 2.53 6.47
C VAL A 9 4.26 1.74 6.37
N LEU A 10 3.32 2.25 5.59
CA LEU A 10 2.04 1.60 5.35
C LEU A 10 2.18 0.55 4.24
N ALA A 11 1.93 -0.71 4.58
CA ALA A 11 1.99 -1.83 3.67
C ALA A 11 0.58 -2.30 3.31
N SER A 12 0.16 -2.01 2.08
CA SER A 12 -1.17 -2.34 1.58
C SER A 12 -1.15 -3.40 0.50
N ASN A 13 -2.21 -4.20 0.42
CA ASN A 13 -2.51 -4.94 -0.82
C ASN A 13 -2.85 -3.97 -1.95
N HIS A 14 -2.71 -4.42 -3.20
CA HIS A 14 -2.95 -3.61 -4.39
C HIS A 14 -3.89 -4.30 -5.36
N GLN A 15 -5.08 -3.77 -5.57
CA GLN A 15 -6.11 -4.34 -6.44
C GLN A 15 -6.58 -3.38 -7.55
N SER A 16 -6.36 -2.07 -7.37
CA SER A 16 -6.85 -1.04 -8.28
C SER A 16 -5.91 0.16 -8.33
N ILE A 17 -5.97 0.96 -9.38
CA ILE A 17 -5.25 2.25 -9.37
C ILE A 17 -5.84 3.19 -8.30
N TYR A 18 -7.11 2.99 -7.94
CA TYR A 18 -7.82 3.79 -6.95
C TYR A 18 -7.39 3.52 -5.51
N ASP A 19 -6.59 2.48 -5.25
CA ASP A 19 -6.03 2.25 -3.92
C ASP A 19 -5.24 3.48 -3.44
N ILE A 20 -4.49 4.12 -4.33
CA ILE A 20 -3.69 5.30 -4.00
C ILE A 20 -4.59 6.47 -3.55
N PRO A 21 -5.49 7.04 -4.38
CA PRO A 21 -6.31 8.17 -3.96
C PRO A 21 -7.21 7.84 -2.76
N VAL A 22 -7.72 6.60 -2.66
CA VAL A 22 -8.49 6.17 -1.48
C VAL A 22 -7.65 6.24 -0.22
N LEU A 23 -6.41 5.72 -0.23
CA LEU A 23 -5.53 5.78 0.94
C LEU A 23 -5.12 7.22 1.29
N PHE A 24 -4.85 8.06 0.28
CA PHE A 24 -4.57 9.49 0.50
C PHE A 24 -5.75 10.23 1.14
N SER A 25 -6.98 9.85 0.83
CA SER A 25 -8.19 10.46 1.39
C SER A 25 -8.54 9.90 2.78
N ALA A 26 -8.35 8.60 2.99
CA ALA A 26 -8.80 7.90 4.20
C ALA A 26 -7.84 8.05 5.39
N LEU A 27 -6.58 8.42 5.16
CA LEU A 27 -5.55 8.44 6.19
C LEU A 27 -5.17 9.88 6.58
N PRO A 28 -5.13 10.22 7.87
CA PRO A 28 -4.77 11.56 8.34
C PRO A 28 -3.25 11.78 8.38
N LEU A 29 -2.54 11.28 7.37
CA LEU A 29 -1.07 11.28 7.30
C LEU A 29 -0.60 12.01 6.04
N GLN A 30 0.58 12.64 6.12
CA GLN A 30 1.26 13.11 4.92
C GLN A 30 1.96 11.92 4.24
N LEU A 31 1.40 11.45 3.14
CA LEU A 31 1.82 10.22 2.49
C LEU A 31 2.73 10.49 1.30
N ARG A 32 3.80 9.69 1.17
CA ARG A 32 4.68 9.63 -0.01
C ARG A 32 4.71 8.20 -0.52
N ILE A 33 4.65 8.00 -1.84
CA ILE A 33 4.67 6.65 -2.43
C ILE A 33 6.11 6.24 -2.74
N VAL A 34 6.42 4.96 -2.48
CA VAL A 34 7.66 4.33 -2.96
C VAL A 34 7.42 3.73 -4.34
N ALA A 35 7.71 4.52 -5.38
CA ALA A 35 7.52 4.18 -6.78
C ALA A 35 8.80 3.60 -7.42
N LYS A 36 8.63 2.82 -8.50
CA LYS A 36 9.77 2.31 -9.29
C LYS A 36 10.49 3.48 -9.96
N ALA A 37 11.82 3.51 -9.91
CA ALA A 37 12.62 4.60 -10.49
C ALA A 37 12.28 4.90 -11.97
N SER A 38 11.97 3.87 -12.76
CA SER A 38 11.56 4.02 -14.15
C SER A 38 10.26 4.79 -14.36
N LEU A 39 9.39 4.94 -13.35
CA LEU A 39 8.21 5.81 -13.46
C LEU A 39 8.61 7.30 -13.48
N GLY A 40 9.79 7.62 -12.98
CA GLY A 40 10.34 8.96 -13.00
C GLY A 40 10.75 9.48 -14.37
N SER A 41 10.79 8.64 -15.41
CA SER A 41 11.11 9.06 -16.79
C SER A 41 9.87 9.49 -17.58
N PHE A 42 8.66 9.20 -17.10
CA PHE A 42 7.44 9.69 -17.74
C PHE A 42 7.29 11.20 -17.50
N PRO A 43 6.96 12.01 -18.52
CA PRO A 43 7.03 13.47 -18.41
C PRO A 43 6.08 14.03 -17.35
N ILE A 44 4.79 13.72 -17.41
CA ILE A 44 3.80 14.25 -16.45
C ILE A 44 3.88 13.52 -15.10
N LEU A 45 3.86 12.18 -15.14
CA LEU A 45 3.88 11.36 -13.92
C LEU A 45 5.20 11.51 -13.15
N GLY A 46 6.34 11.46 -13.86
CA GLY A 46 7.66 11.63 -13.26
C GLY A 46 7.85 13.04 -12.70
N TRP A 47 7.38 14.09 -13.39
CA TRP A 47 7.36 15.45 -12.86
C TRP A 47 6.56 15.53 -11.55
N HIS A 48 5.34 14.99 -11.54
CA HIS A 48 4.49 14.99 -10.34
C HIS A 48 5.15 14.24 -9.18
N LEU A 49 5.65 13.02 -9.40
CA LEU A 49 6.30 12.20 -8.38
C LEU A 49 7.51 12.92 -7.77
N ARG A 50 8.34 13.59 -8.60
CA ARG A 50 9.50 14.35 -8.12
C ARG A 50 9.08 15.62 -7.36
N ARG A 51 8.11 16.38 -7.88
CA ARG A 51 7.62 17.63 -7.28
C ARG A 51 6.96 17.40 -5.92
N THR A 52 6.27 16.27 -5.77
CA THR A 52 5.54 15.89 -4.56
C THR A 52 6.37 15.00 -3.62
N GLY A 53 7.71 14.99 -3.74
CA GLY A 53 8.60 14.33 -2.79
C GLY A 53 8.45 12.80 -2.69
N HIS A 54 7.91 12.14 -3.71
CA HIS A 54 7.77 10.68 -3.72
C HIS A 54 9.13 10.00 -3.90
N LEU A 55 9.30 8.82 -3.31
CA LEU A 55 10.55 8.08 -3.42
C LEU A 55 10.56 7.23 -4.69
N LEU A 56 11.42 7.59 -5.62
CA LEU A 56 11.74 6.78 -6.80
C LEU A 56 12.90 5.83 -6.47
N VAL A 57 12.62 4.53 -6.49
CA VAL A 57 13.55 3.49 -6.01
C VAL A 57 13.85 2.50 -7.10
N ASP A 58 15.14 2.25 -7.31
CA ASP A 58 15.59 1.06 -8.00
C ASP A 58 15.61 -0.11 -6.99
N ARG A 59 14.69 -1.05 -7.18
CA ARG A 59 14.52 -2.19 -6.27
C ARG A 59 15.59 -3.27 -6.47
N SER A 60 16.35 -3.20 -7.58
CA SER A 60 17.47 -4.10 -7.88
C SER A 60 18.74 -3.69 -7.14
N ASN A 61 18.93 -2.38 -6.97
CA ASN A 61 20.07 -1.82 -6.26
C ASN A 61 19.63 -0.54 -5.52
N PRO A 62 19.01 -0.67 -4.33
CA PRO A 62 18.67 0.47 -3.50
C PRO A 62 19.97 1.08 -2.97
N GLY A 63 20.56 1.99 -3.73
CA GLY A 63 21.82 2.65 -3.37
C GLY A 63 21.71 3.46 -2.08
N ALA A 64 22.84 3.79 -1.46
CA ALA A 64 22.94 4.45 -0.16
C ALA A 64 22.10 5.74 0.00
N GLY A 65 21.86 6.48 -1.08
CA GLY A 65 21.02 7.69 -1.06
C GLY A 65 19.53 7.46 -0.76
N ILE A 66 19.07 6.21 -0.77
CA ILE A 66 17.69 5.86 -0.42
C ILE A 66 17.41 6.08 1.07
N VAL A 67 18.35 5.67 1.93
CA VAL A 67 18.22 5.73 3.38
C VAL A 67 18.20 7.19 3.82
N GLU A 68 19.03 8.03 3.22
CA GLU A 68 19.08 9.46 3.53
C GLU A 68 17.77 10.17 3.15
N LYS A 69 17.21 9.86 1.98
CA LYS A 69 15.89 10.39 1.59
C LYS A 69 14.79 9.94 2.54
N MET A 70 14.86 8.69 3.02
CA MET A 70 13.92 8.18 4.01
C MET A 70 14.05 8.91 5.34
N ARG A 71 15.28 9.08 5.86
CA ARG A 71 15.53 9.87 7.07
C ARG A 71 14.99 11.28 6.97
N ARG A 72 15.19 11.94 5.83
CA ARG A 72 14.61 13.26 5.60
C ARG A 72 13.09 13.25 5.65
N LEU A 73 12.44 12.33 4.94
CA LEU A 73 10.98 12.22 4.98
C LEU A 73 10.46 11.99 6.40
N VAL A 74 11.16 11.15 7.16
CA VAL A 74 10.84 10.90 8.57
C VAL A 74 10.97 12.16 9.41
N SER A 75 12.04 12.94 9.23
CA SER A 75 12.25 14.20 9.95
C SER A 75 11.17 15.25 9.67
N GLU A 76 10.54 15.16 8.50
CA GLU A 76 9.45 16.04 8.07
C GLU A 76 8.06 15.44 8.39
N SER A 77 7.98 14.37 9.22
CA SER A 77 6.74 13.67 9.60
C SER A 77 5.96 13.06 8.42
N HIS A 78 6.65 12.66 7.35
CA HIS A 78 6.03 11.98 6.22
C HIS A 78 6.02 10.46 6.41
N SER A 79 4.86 9.87 6.16
CA SER A 79 4.70 8.42 6.09
C SER A 79 4.83 7.89 4.66
N LEU A 80 5.27 6.65 4.52
CA LEU A 80 5.46 6.00 3.23
C LEU A 80 4.33 5.02 2.95
N ILE A 81 3.78 5.03 1.73
CA ILE A 81 2.93 3.95 1.23
C ILE A 81 3.74 3.04 0.33
N VAL A 82 3.67 1.75 0.63
CA VAL A 82 4.23 0.67 -0.18
C VAL A 82 3.15 -0.33 -0.55
N PHE A 83 3.25 -0.86 -1.77
CA PHE A 83 2.47 -2.00 -2.26
C PHE A 83 3.43 -3.16 -2.49
N PRO A 84 3.66 -4.02 -1.48
CA PRO A 84 4.77 -4.99 -1.51
C PRO A 84 4.59 -6.10 -2.55
N GLU A 85 3.37 -6.34 -3.04
CA GLU A 85 3.10 -7.22 -4.18
C GLU A 85 3.83 -6.75 -5.46
N GLY A 86 3.99 -5.43 -5.61
CA GLY A 86 4.65 -4.79 -6.73
C GLY A 86 3.85 -4.76 -8.03
N THR A 87 2.64 -5.28 -8.04
CA THR A 87 1.67 -5.15 -9.13
C THR A 87 0.26 -5.25 -8.57
N ARG A 88 -0.74 -4.74 -9.31
CA ARG A 88 -2.14 -4.93 -8.96
C ARG A 88 -2.54 -6.39 -9.12
N SER A 89 -3.26 -6.93 -8.16
CA SER A 89 -3.90 -8.23 -8.22
C SER A 89 -4.92 -8.28 -9.37
N VAL A 90 -4.98 -9.43 -10.04
CA VAL A 90 -5.90 -9.67 -11.17
C VAL A 90 -7.22 -10.24 -10.65
N ASP A 91 -7.15 -11.17 -9.71
CA ASP A 91 -8.29 -11.88 -9.13
C ASP A 91 -8.80 -11.26 -7.82
N GLY A 92 -8.08 -10.28 -7.26
CA GLY A 92 -8.42 -9.64 -6.00
C GLY A 92 -7.84 -10.37 -4.78
N ARG A 93 -7.10 -11.47 -4.96
CA ARG A 93 -6.40 -12.09 -3.83
C ARG A 93 -5.15 -11.30 -3.48
N VAL A 94 -4.79 -11.29 -2.20
CA VAL A 94 -3.55 -10.70 -1.71
C VAL A 94 -2.39 -11.62 -2.12
N GLY A 95 -1.51 -11.13 -2.98
CA GLY A 95 -0.33 -11.85 -3.42
C GLY A 95 0.82 -11.81 -2.40
N ARG A 96 1.93 -12.46 -2.75
CA ARG A 96 3.13 -12.48 -1.92
C ARG A 96 3.72 -11.08 -1.77
N PHE A 97 4.01 -10.70 -0.52
CA PHE A 97 4.71 -9.47 -0.20
C PHE A 97 6.23 -9.62 -0.39
N LYS A 98 6.83 -8.70 -1.15
CA LYS A 98 8.28 -8.70 -1.42
C LYS A 98 9.05 -8.03 -0.28
N LYS A 99 10.17 -8.64 0.13
CA LYS A 99 11.02 -8.16 1.24
C LYS A 99 11.54 -6.73 1.11
N GLY A 100 11.74 -6.23 -0.11
CA GLY A 100 12.40 -4.95 -0.35
C GLY A 100 11.71 -3.76 0.33
N SER A 101 10.37 -3.75 0.36
CA SER A 101 9.59 -2.70 1.05
C SER A 101 9.73 -2.74 2.57
N PHE A 102 10.09 -3.89 3.14
CA PHE A 102 10.25 -4.08 4.59
C PHE A 102 11.68 -3.82 5.03
N LEU A 103 12.68 -4.14 4.19
CA LEU A 103 14.07 -3.73 4.42
C LEU A 103 14.17 -2.21 4.60
N VAL A 104 13.41 -1.47 3.80
CA VAL A 104 13.26 -0.02 3.92
C VAL A 104 12.76 0.41 5.30
N ALA A 105 11.74 -0.26 5.83
CA ALA A 105 11.19 0.07 7.15
C ALA A 105 12.17 -0.26 8.27
N ILE A 106 12.84 -1.42 8.17
CA ILE A 106 13.86 -1.88 9.11
C ILE A 106 15.06 -0.92 9.13
N ASP A 107 15.62 -0.60 7.95
CA ASP A 107 16.79 0.27 7.81
C ASP A 107 16.49 1.71 8.30
N ALA A 108 15.23 2.15 8.19
CA ALA A 108 14.76 3.44 8.70
C ALA A 108 14.29 3.41 10.17
N GLY A 109 14.20 2.23 10.79
CA GLY A 109 13.67 2.07 12.15
C GLY A 109 12.20 2.48 12.30
N LEU A 110 11.40 2.39 11.23
CA LEU A 110 10.01 2.83 11.22
C LEU A 110 9.03 1.67 11.40
N PRO A 111 7.98 1.83 12.22
CA PRO A 111 6.94 0.82 12.34
C PRO A 111 6.21 0.62 11.00
N VAL A 112 5.87 -0.63 10.72
CA VAL A 112 5.06 -1.01 9.56
C VAL A 112 3.60 -1.09 9.95
N VAL A 113 2.73 -0.42 9.22
CA VAL A 113 1.28 -0.47 9.43
C VAL A 113 0.66 -1.31 8.31
N PRO A 114 0.15 -2.52 8.60
CA PRO A 114 -0.61 -3.29 7.64
C PRO A 114 -1.90 -2.54 7.28
N VAL A 115 -2.27 -2.53 6.01
CA VAL A 115 -3.54 -1.94 5.55
C VAL A 115 -4.24 -2.91 4.60
N SER A 116 -5.49 -3.25 4.89
CA SER A 116 -6.34 -4.04 4.01
C SER A 116 -7.28 -3.13 3.24
N VAL A 117 -7.21 -3.19 1.92
CA VAL A 117 -8.13 -2.49 1.01
C VAL A 117 -8.98 -3.52 0.29
N SER A 118 -10.30 -3.32 0.33
CA SER A 118 -11.28 -4.19 -0.33
C SER A 118 -12.30 -3.37 -1.12
N GLY A 119 -12.83 -3.94 -2.20
CA GLY A 119 -13.85 -3.29 -3.05
C GLY A 119 -13.28 -2.40 -4.16
N SER A 120 -12.06 -1.88 -4.01
CA SER A 120 -11.42 -0.99 -5.01
C SER A 120 -11.25 -1.61 -6.40
N ARG A 121 -11.15 -2.95 -6.48
CA ARG A 121 -11.15 -3.70 -7.76
C ARG A 121 -12.40 -3.47 -8.58
N HIS A 122 -13.56 -3.29 -7.95
CA HIS A 122 -14.84 -3.05 -8.63
C HIS A 122 -14.89 -1.63 -9.22
N VAL A 123 -14.22 -0.67 -8.58
CA VAL A 123 -14.10 0.70 -9.08
C VAL A 123 -13.34 0.75 -10.40
N MET A 124 -12.18 0.08 -10.48
CA MET A 124 -11.46 -0.03 -11.75
C MET A 124 -10.58 -1.27 -11.81
N ARG A 125 -10.98 -2.25 -12.64
CA ARG A 125 -10.20 -3.48 -12.85
C ARG A 125 -8.89 -3.18 -13.57
N LYS A 126 -7.84 -3.93 -13.24
CA LYS A 126 -6.54 -3.87 -13.93
C LYS A 126 -6.72 -4.06 -15.45
N GLY A 127 -6.08 -3.20 -16.24
CA GLY A 127 -6.14 -3.26 -17.70
C GLY A 127 -7.41 -2.66 -18.33
N ARG A 128 -8.34 -2.13 -17.51
CA ARG A 128 -9.53 -1.43 -17.99
C ARG A 128 -9.40 0.06 -17.71
N LEU A 129 -10.11 0.87 -18.50
CA LEU A 129 -10.22 2.33 -18.34
C LEU A 129 -11.61 2.76 -17.83
N VAL A 130 -12.57 1.83 -17.79
CA VAL A 130 -13.92 2.10 -17.29
C VAL A 130 -13.88 2.18 -15.78
N VAL A 131 -14.37 3.29 -15.25
CA VAL A 131 -14.55 3.53 -13.82
C VAL A 131 -16.00 3.27 -13.47
N CYS A 132 -16.24 2.46 -12.44
CA CYS A 132 -17.56 2.16 -11.92
C CYS A 132 -17.72 2.73 -10.51
N PRO A 133 -18.93 3.16 -10.11
CA PRO A 133 -19.24 3.38 -8.70
C PRO A 133 -19.01 2.10 -7.89
N GLY A 134 -18.54 2.25 -6.66
CA GLY A 134 -18.35 1.11 -5.76
C GLY A 134 -17.81 1.53 -4.41
N ASP A 135 -18.17 0.77 -3.38
CA ASP A 135 -17.70 0.99 -2.02
C ASP A 135 -16.30 0.42 -1.84
N VAL A 136 -15.43 1.20 -1.22
CA VAL A 136 -14.07 0.78 -0.87
C VAL A 136 -13.93 0.79 0.64
N ARG A 137 -13.61 -0.37 1.21
CA ARG A 137 -13.31 -0.50 2.64
C ARG A 137 -11.81 -0.47 2.85
N VAL A 138 -11.37 0.39 3.76
CA VAL A 138 -9.98 0.47 4.24
C VAL A 138 -9.96 0.06 5.71
N VAL A 139 -9.17 -0.97 6.03
CA VAL A 139 -8.90 -1.38 7.41
C VAL A 139 -7.44 -1.13 7.71
N VAL A 140 -7.20 -0.22 8.66
CA VAL A 140 -5.87 0.10 9.16
C VAL A 140 -5.62 -0.76 10.41
N HIS A 141 -4.57 -1.57 10.37
CA HIS A 141 -4.23 -2.48 11.47
C HIS A 141 -3.25 -1.82 12.44
N GLU A 142 -2.97 -2.49 13.56
CA GLU A 142 -2.02 -1.98 14.55
C GLU A 142 -0.60 -1.89 13.97
N PRO A 143 0.15 -0.80 14.26
CA PRO A 143 1.54 -0.68 13.86
C PRO A 143 2.40 -1.78 14.45
N ILE A 144 3.22 -2.41 13.61
CA ILE A 144 4.18 -3.44 13.99
C ILE A 144 5.57 -2.81 14.05
N PRO A 145 6.23 -2.80 15.21
CA PRO A 145 7.61 -2.32 15.31
C PRO A 145 8.53 -3.09 14.36
N SER A 146 9.40 -2.37 13.65
CA SER A 146 10.48 -2.97 12.86
C SER A 146 11.83 -2.91 13.60
N THR A 147 11.91 -2.15 14.70
CA THR A 147 13.09 -2.04 15.55
C THR A 147 13.45 -3.41 16.12
N GLY A 148 14.70 -3.83 15.93
CA GLY A 148 15.19 -5.12 16.40
C GLY A 148 14.89 -6.31 15.47
N VAL A 149 14.22 -6.09 14.32
CA VAL A 149 14.08 -7.13 13.29
C VAL A 149 15.38 -7.22 12.50
N ASP A 150 16.03 -8.39 12.51
CA ASP A 150 17.21 -8.64 11.69
C ASP A 150 16.82 -8.66 10.20
N ARG A 151 17.73 -8.20 9.32
CA ARG A 151 17.58 -8.33 7.87
C ARG A 151 17.43 -9.79 7.44
N ALA A 152 17.97 -10.74 8.19
CA ALA A 152 17.76 -12.17 7.97
C ALA A 152 16.28 -12.58 8.13
N ASP A 153 15.55 -11.95 9.05
CA ASP A 153 14.15 -12.27 9.38
C ASP A 153 13.12 -11.49 8.55
N VAL A 154 13.58 -10.62 7.63
CA VAL A 154 12.70 -9.75 6.85
C VAL A 154 11.62 -10.50 6.06
N ILE A 155 11.90 -11.74 5.65
CA ILE A 155 10.92 -12.57 4.93
C ILE A 155 9.81 -13.01 5.88
N ALA A 156 10.15 -13.46 7.09
CA ALA A 156 9.17 -13.84 8.11
C ALA A 156 8.32 -12.63 8.51
N PHE A 157 8.96 -11.47 8.71
CA PHE A 157 8.28 -10.22 9.00
C PHE A 157 7.31 -9.81 7.87
N ALA A 158 7.75 -9.89 6.61
CA ALA A 158 6.91 -9.60 5.45
C ALA A 158 5.70 -10.55 5.35
N ASN A 159 5.90 -11.84 5.63
CA ASN A 159 4.83 -12.83 5.63
C ASN A 159 3.82 -12.56 6.75
N HIS A 160 4.29 -12.22 7.96
CA HIS A 160 3.42 -11.85 9.07
C HIS A 160 2.52 -10.65 8.74
N VAL A 161 3.09 -9.59 8.16
CA VAL A 161 2.34 -8.42 7.67
C VAL A 161 1.35 -8.84 6.57
N SER A 162 1.80 -9.64 5.60
CA SER A 162 0.95 -10.13 4.51
C SER A 162 -0.25 -10.92 5.02
N ASP A 163 -0.08 -11.73 6.06
CA ASP A 163 -1.17 -12.53 6.64
C ASP A 163 -2.21 -11.66 7.35
N ILE A 164 -1.78 -10.59 8.04
CA ILE A 164 -2.71 -9.61 8.62
C ILE A 164 -3.53 -8.95 7.53
N VAL A 165 -2.86 -8.47 6.47
CA VAL A 165 -3.55 -7.81 5.34
C VAL A 165 -4.53 -8.76 4.68
N ARG A 166 -4.10 -10.01 4.40
CA ARG A 166 -4.94 -11.05 3.78
C ARG A 166 -6.18 -11.35 4.62
N ARG A 167 -6.04 -11.60 5.92
CA ARG A 167 -7.19 -11.81 6.82
C ARG A 167 -8.17 -10.65 6.80
N GLY A 168 -7.69 -9.41 6.78
CA GLY A 168 -8.55 -8.24 6.70
C GLY A 168 -9.33 -8.13 5.39
N VAL A 169 -8.73 -8.54 4.27
CA VAL A 169 -9.41 -8.61 2.96
C VAL A 169 -10.44 -9.75 2.94
N ASP A 170 -10.06 -10.94 3.42
CA ASP A 170 -10.92 -12.12 3.41
C ASP A 170 -12.14 -11.95 4.34
N ALA A 171 -11.97 -11.32 5.50
CA ALA A 171 -13.07 -11.00 6.41
C ALA A 171 -14.13 -10.09 5.76
N HIS A 172 -13.72 -9.18 4.87
CA HIS A 172 -14.66 -8.37 4.10
C HIS A 172 -15.37 -9.19 3.03
N ALA A 173 -14.66 -10.05 2.30
CA ALA A 173 -15.25 -10.91 1.27
C ALA A 173 -16.34 -11.83 1.83
N GLY A 174 -16.13 -12.38 3.04
CA GLY A 174 -17.13 -13.19 3.74
C GLY A 174 -18.34 -12.40 4.25
N ALA A 175 -18.16 -11.12 4.59
CA ALA A 175 -19.24 -10.25 5.04
C ALA A 175 -20.08 -9.64 3.89
N SER A 176 -19.53 -9.62 2.67
CA SER A 176 -20.16 -9.03 1.47
C SER A 176 -21.00 -10.02 0.64
N ALA A 177 -21.57 -11.06 1.24
CA ALA A 177 -22.57 -11.88 0.57
C ALA A 177 -23.69 -10.98 -0.01
N PRO A 178 -24.19 -11.23 -1.23
CA PRO A 178 -24.84 -10.21 -2.04
C PRO A 178 -26.14 -9.73 -1.38
N HIS A 179 -26.16 -8.46 -1.01
CA HIS A 179 -27.40 -7.74 -0.72
C HIS A 179 -28.05 -7.37 -2.06
N GLY A 180 -29.16 -8.05 -2.38
CA GLY A 180 -30.15 -7.59 -3.36
C GLY A 180 -29.84 -7.86 -4.84
N ALA A 181 -30.19 -9.05 -5.32
CA ALA A 181 -30.77 -9.13 -6.66
C ALA A 181 -32.24 -8.67 -6.53
N PRO A 182 -32.73 -7.71 -7.34
CA PRO A 182 -34.17 -7.48 -7.39
C PRO A 182 -34.81 -8.75 -7.96
N ALA A 183 -35.83 -9.25 -7.26
CA ALA A 183 -36.70 -10.27 -7.82
C ALA A 183 -37.28 -9.69 -9.12
N ALA A 184 -36.88 -10.28 -10.25
CA ALA A 184 -37.55 -10.02 -11.51
C ALA A 184 -38.96 -10.60 -11.37
N GLU A 185 -39.95 -9.72 -11.23
CA GLU A 185 -41.35 -10.06 -11.44
C GLU A 185 -41.50 -10.63 -12.85
N MET A 186 -41.90 -11.89 -12.93
CA MET A 186 -42.47 -12.46 -14.15
C MET A 186 -43.87 -11.88 -14.34
N GLN A 187 -44.06 -11.16 -15.44
CA GLN A 187 -45.34 -11.05 -16.13
C GLN A 187 -45.26 -11.88 -17.41
#